data_AF-A0A8T5PLH1-F1
#
_entry.id   AF-A0A8T5PLH1-F1
#
_cell.length_a   1.000
_cell.length_b   1.000
_cell.length_c   1.000
_cell.angle_alpha   90.00
_cell.angle_beta   90.00
_cell.angle_gamma   90.00
#
_symmetry.space_group_name_H-M   'P 1'
#
loop_
_entity.id
_entity.type
_entity.pdbx_description
1 polymer ?
#
loop_
_entity_poly.entity_id
_entity_poly.type
_entity_poly.pdbx_seq_one_letter_code
_entity_poly.pdbx_strand_id
1 'polypeptide(L)' 'MGSKKCIICGEEAEFAIKDSNEYYCKECADEHFKDLSYLQKIEEQAAELKKLIEEKQKQ' A
#
# COMPACT_ATOMS: atom_id res chain seq x y z
N MET A 1 -0.22 -18.79 23.85
CA MET A 1 -0.57 -17.73 22.88
C MET A 1 0.14 -18.05 21.58
N GLY A 2 -0.56 -18.16 20.45
CA GLY A 2 0.09 -18.41 19.15
C GLY A 2 0.55 -17.09 18.53
N SER A 3 1.85 -16.90 18.36
CA SER A 3 2.39 -15.79 17.57
C SER A 3 1.87 -15.87 16.13
N LYS A 4 1.46 -14.73 15.57
CA LYS A 4 1.05 -14.65 14.16
C LYS A 4 2.30 -14.81 13.29
N LYS A 5 2.18 -15.50 12.15
CA LYS A 5 3.32 -15.82 11.29
C LYS A 5 3.24 -15.10 9.96
N CYS A 6 4.39 -14.74 9.41
CA CYS A 6 4.51 -14.13 8.11
C CYS A 6 4.01 -15.11 7.05
N ILE A 7 3.10 -14.67 6.17
CA ILE A 7 2.57 -15.52 5.10
C ILE A 7 3.59 -15.85 4.01
N ILE A 8 4.72 -15.13 3.97
CA ILE A 8 5.78 -15.27 2.96
C ILE A 8 6.89 -16.20 3.48
N CYS A 9 7.52 -15.89 4.62
CA CYS A 9 8.66 -16.65 5.14
C CYS A 9 8.33 -17.56 6.34
N GLY A 10 7.16 -17.41 6.96
CA GLY A 10 6.75 -18.20 8.14
C GLY A 10 7.34 -17.76 9.49
N GLU A 11 8.18 -16.72 9.51
CA GLU A 11 8.73 -16.12 10.74
C GLU A 11 7.66 -15.35 11.53
N GLU A 12 8.03 -14.86 12.72
CA GLU A 12 7.11 -14.06 13.54
C GLU A 12 6.71 -12.78 12.80
N ALA A 13 5.40 -12.54 12.71
CA ALA A 13 4.87 -11.37 12.03
C ALA A 13 4.63 -10.22 13.00
N GLU A 14 5.04 -9.03 12.57
CA GLU A 14 4.87 -7.76 13.30
C GLU A 14 3.81 -6.87 12.63
N PHE A 15 3.55 -7.09 11.34
CA PHE A 15 2.65 -6.28 10.51
C PHE A 15 1.45 -7.11 10.05
N ALA A 16 0.31 -6.43 9.85
CA ALA A 16 -0.91 -7.02 9.32
C ALA A 16 -1.54 -6.06 8.31
N ILE A 17 -2.09 -6.60 7.22
CA ILE A 17 -2.92 -5.79 6.31
C ILE A 17 -4.28 -5.56 6.97
N LYS A 18 -4.70 -4.30 6.99
CA LYS A 18 -6.00 -3.91 7.55
C LYS A 18 -7.13 -4.63 6.80
N ASP A 19 -8.10 -5.16 7.55
CA ASP A 19 -9.23 -5.93 7.02
C ASP A 19 -8.83 -7.24 6.29
N SER A 20 -7.61 -7.73 6.51
CA SER A 20 -7.12 -9.02 5.97
C SER A 20 -6.56 -9.91 7.08
N ASN A 21 -6.54 -11.23 6.84
CA ASN A 21 -5.90 -12.22 7.73
C ASN A 21 -4.42 -12.46 7.37
N GLU A 22 -3.84 -11.52 6.64
CA GLU A 22 -2.47 -11.60 6.13
C GLU A 22 -1.53 -10.86 7.07
N TYR A 23 -0.45 -11.54 7.46
CA TYR A 23 0.54 -11.06 8.41
C TYR A 23 1.92 -11.14 7.78
N TYR A 24 2.78 -10.18 8.10
CA TYR A 24 4.10 -10.03 7.50
C TYR A 24 5.14 -9.72 8.58
N CYS A 25 6.33 -10.30 8.46
CA CYS A 25 7.49 -9.84 9.22
C CYS A 25 7.98 -8.51 8.64
N LYS A 26 8.85 -7.81 9.36
CA LYS A 26 9.41 -6.53 8.90
C LYS A 26 10.12 -6.62 7.56
N GLU A 27 10.97 -7.62 7.36
CA GLU A 27 11.79 -7.74 6.15
C GLU A 27 10.93 -7.96 4.92
N CYS A 28 9.99 -8.90 4.97
CA CYS A 28 9.05 -9.12 3.87
C CYS A 28 8.12 -7.93 3.66
N ALA A 29 7.72 -7.22 4.72
CA ALA A 29 6.92 -6.02 4.59
C ALA A 29 7.70 -4.90 3.87
N ASP A 30 8.96 -4.68 4.24
CA ASP A 30 9.83 -3.70 3.59
C ASP A 30 10.16 -4.10 2.13
N GLU A 31 10.49 -5.36 1.87
CA GLU A 31 10.85 -5.80 0.51
C GLU A 31 9.69 -5.65 -0.48
N HIS A 32 8.47 -5.99 -0.06
CA HIS A 32 7.31 -6.01 -0.96
C HIS A 32 6.48 -4.72 -0.94
N PHE A 33 6.49 -3.95 0.16
CA PHE A 33 5.55 -2.83 0.35
C PHE A 33 6.21 -1.50 0.73
N LYS A 34 7.54 -1.41 0.80
CA LYS A 34 8.23 -0.14 1.11
C LYS A 34 8.19 0.87 -0.03
N ASP A 35 8.23 0.41 -1.28
CA ASP A 35 8.23 1.30 -2.43
C ASP A 35 6.82 1.81 -2.72
N LEU A 36 6.53 3.00 -2.19
CA LEU A 36 5.27 3.72 -2.44
C LEU A 36 5.39 4.72 -3.60
N SER A 37 6.53 4.77 -4.28
CA SER A 37 6.83 5.80 -5.29
C SER A 37 5.86 5.73 -6.46
N TYR A 38 5.45 4.52 -6.82
CA TYR A 38 4.47 4.30 -7.88
C TYR A 38 3.06 4.79 -7.47
N LEU A 39 2.65 4.53 -6.23
CA LEU A 39 1.36 5.00 -5.70
C LEU A 39 1.31 6.53 -5.66
N GLN A 40 2.38 7.18 -5.19
CA GLN A 40 2.47 8.65 -5.17
C GLN A 40 2.32 9.27 -6.56
N LYS A 41 3.01 8.71 -7.57
CA LYS A 41 2.90 9.19 -8.95
C LYS A 41 1.47 9.07 -9.50
N ILE A 42 0.77 7.99 -9.16
CA ILE A 42 -0.63 7.81 -9.57
C ILE A 42 -1.52 8.85 -8.91
N GLU A 43 -1.33 9.12 -7.61
CA GLU A 43 -2.10 10.16 -6.91
C GLU A 43 -1.89 11.54 -7.51
N GLU A 44 -0.65 11.89 -7.87
CA GLU A 44 -0.33 13.14 -8.57
C GLU A 44 -1.04 13.23 -9.92
N GLN A 45 -0.93 12.19 -10.77
CA GLN A 45 -1.59 12.13 -12.07
C GLN A 45 -3.12 12.21 -11.95
N ALA A 46 -3.71 11.55 -10.95
CA ALA A 46 -5.15 11.61 -10.69
C ALA A 46 -5.58 13.02 -10.28
N ALA A 47 -4.78 13.70 -9.45
CA ALA A 47 -5.04 15.08 -9.05
C ALA A 47 -4.96 16.06 -10.23
N GLU A 48 -3.98 15.91 -11.12
CA GLU A 48 -3.86 16.72 -12.34
C GLU A 48 -5.03 16.50 -13.29
N LEU A 49 -5.40 15.24 -13.55
CA LEU A 49 -6.53 14.91 -14.40
C LEU A 49 -7.84 15.49 -13.84
N LYS A 50 -8.05 15.41 -12.52
CA LYS A 50 -9.24 15.97 -11.88
C LYS A 50 -9.33 17.49 -12.11
N LYS A 51 -8.23 18.24 -11.95
CA LYS A 51 -8.20 19.69 -12.21
C LYS A 51 -8.60 20.01 -13.65
N LEU A 52 -8.05 19.30 -14.63
CA LEU A 52 -8.36 19.50 -16.05
C LEU A 52 -9.85 19.24 -16.36
N ILE A 53 -10.45 18.24 -15.73
CA ILE A 53 -11.89 17.94 -15.87
C ILE A 53 -12.72 19.09 -15.28
N GLU A 54 -12.37 19.57 -14.08
CA GLU A 54 -13.07 20.67 -13.41
C GLU A 54 -12.98 21.99 -14.21
N GLU A 55 -11.84 22.27 -14.84
CA GLU A 55 -11.68 23.44 -15.72
C GLU A 55 -12.54 23.32 -16.98
N LYS A 56 -12.60 22.14 -17.61
CA LYS A 56 -13.46 21.89 -18.77
C LYS A 56 -14.95 21.95 -18.45
N GLN A 57 -15.35 21.60 -17.23
CA GLN A 57 -16.76 21.66 -16.80
C GLN A 57 -17.24 23.08 -16.47
N LYS A 58 -16.31 24.02 -16.26
CA LYS A 58 -16.61 25.44 -16.00
C LYS A 58 -16.66 26.31 -17.26
N GLN A 59 -16.35 25.72 -18.42
CA GLN A 59 -16.33 26.37 -19.73
C GLN A 59 -17.61 26.03 -20.50
#